data_AF-D2PDP7-F1
#
_entry.id   AF-D2PDP7-F1
#
_cell.length_a   1.000
_cell.length_b   1.000
_cell.length_c   1.000
_cell.angle_alpha   90.00
_cell.angle_beta   90.00
_cell.angle_gamma   90.00
#
_symmetry.space_group_name_H-M   'P 1'
#
loop_
_entity.id
_entity.type
_entity.pdbx_description
1 polymer ?
#
loop_
_entity_poly.entity_id
_entity_poly.type
_entity_poly.pdbx_seq_one_letter_code
_entity_poly.pdbx_strand_id
1 'polypeptide(L)' 'MSETLQYQRNLEYLVKLLRVYFQIDEIVDFALNELGDDEIVVEISAVKDRVRKVIEKLIS' A
#
# COMPACT_ATOMS: atom_id res chain seq x y z
N MET A 1 12.48 27.46 -8.00
CA MET A 1 11.63 26.35 -8.50
C MET A 1 10.20 26.76 -8.19
N SER A 2 9.30 26.83 -9.17
CA SER A 2 7.92 27.28 -8.86
C SER A 2 7.23 26.22 -8.00
N GLU A 3 6.39 26.66 -7.07
CA GLU A 3 5.60 25.76 -6.21
C GLU A 3 4.80 24.75 -7.04
N THR A 4 4.27 25.18 -8.19
CA THR A 4 3.55 24.33 -9.15
C THR A 4 4.38 23.13 -9.62
N LEU A 5 5.67 23.34 -9.93
CA LEU A 5 6.55 22.26 -10.38
C LEU A 5 6.84 21.26 -9.24
N GLN A 6 6.91 21.76 -8.01
CA GLN A 6 7.13 20.94 -6.83
C GLN A 6 5.89 20.11 -6.46
N TYR A 7 4.70 20.70 -6.56
CA TYR A 7 3.44 19.98 -6.40
C TYR A 7 3.29 18.85 -7.42
N GLN A 8 3.59 19.11 -8.69
CA GLN A 8 3.54 18.08 -9.74
C GLN A 8 4.47 16.90 -9.43
N ARG A 9 5.71 17.17 -9.01
CA ARG A 9 6.68 16.14 -8.62
C ARG A 9 6.22 15.32 -7.42
N ASN A 10 5.67 15.97 -6.41
CA ASN A 10 5.15 15.30 -5.22
C ASN A 10 3.96 14.40 -5.57
N LEU A 11 3.07 14.86 -6.44
CA LEU A 11 1.91 14.10 -6.91
C LEU A 11 2.36 12.85 -7.68
N GLU A 12 3.35 12.99 -8.56
CA GLU A 12 3.89 11.89 -9.35
C GLU A 12 4.57 10.83 -8.45
N TYR A 13 5.27 11.27 -7.41
CA TYR A 13 5.86 10.39 -6.41
C TYR A 13 4.79 9.64 -5.60
N LEU A 14 3.72 10.33 -5.20
CA LEU A 14 2.60 9.74 -4.48
C LEU A 14 1.91 8.64 -5.31
N VAL A 15 1.68 8.89 -6.60
CA VAL A 15 1.09 7.90 -7.52
C VAL A 15 1.97 6.66 -7.67
N LYS A 16 3.30 6.84 -7.74
CA LYS A 16 4.24 5.71 -7.78
C LYS A 16 4.16 4.86 -6.51
N LEU A 17 4.12 5.49 -5.34
CA LEU A 17 3.97 4.79 -4.07
C LEU A 17 2.65 4.01 -3.98
N LEU A 18 1.54 4.63 -4.39
CA LEU A 18 0.23 3.95 -4.44
C LEU A 18 0.28 2.72 -5.34
N ARG A 19 0.89 2.82 -6.53
CA ARG A 19 1.04 1.68 -7.44
C ARG A 19 1.81 0.53 -6.79
N VAL A 20 2.94 0.82 -6.16
CA VAL A 20 3.75 -0.21 -5.48
C VAL A 20 2.97 -0.85 -4.34
N TYR A 21 2.22 -0.05 -3.57
CA TYR A 21 1.34 -0.58 -2.52
C TYR A 21 0.33 -1.59 -3.08
N PHE A 22 -0.40 -1.25 -4.15
CA PHE A 22 -1.36 -2.17 -4.76
C PHE A 22 -0.71 -3.45 -5.31
N GLN A 23 0.49 -3.36 -5.89
CA GLN A 23 1.23 -4.53 -6.37
C GLN A 23 1.64 -5.46 -5.23
N ILE A 24 2.08 -4.90 -4.10
CA ILE A 24 2.40 -5.68 -2.90
C ILE A 24 1.13 -6.32 -2.34
N ASP A 25 0.01 -5.60 -2.33
CA ASP A 25 -1.28 -6.08 -1.85
C ASP A 25 -1.72 -7.37 -2.59
N GLU A 26 -1.59 -7.39 -3.93
CA GLU A 26 -1.88 -8.54 -4.78
C GLU A 26 -0.93 -9.73 -4.54
N ILE A 27 0.38 -9.48 -4.43
CA ILE A 27 1.37 -10.54 -4.16
C ILE A 27 1.09 -11.21 -2.81
N VAL A 28 0.76 -10.39 -1.81
CA VAL A 28 0.43 -10.90 -0.48
C VAL A 28 -0.87 -11.69 -0.53
N ASP A 29 -1.91 -11.22 -1.20
CA ASP A 29 -3.16 -11.99 -1.32
C ASP A 29 -2.94 -13.34 -2.03
N PHE A 30 -2.14 -13.36 -3.10
CA PHE A 30 -1.76 -14.61 -3.75
C PHE A 30 -1.02 -15.54 -2.79
N ALA A 31 0.00 -15.03 -2.10
CA ALA A 31 0.78 -15.83 -1.16
C ALA A 31 -0.07 -16.38 0.00
N LEU A 32 -1.01 -15.59 0.52
CA LEU A 32 -1.93 -16.01 1.57
C LEU A 32 -2.87 -17.14 1.13
N ASN A 33 -3.42 -17.05 -0.08
CA ASN A 33 -4.28 -18.10 -0.63
C ASN A 33 -3.52 -19.41 -0.87
N GLU A 34 -2.24 -19.35 -1.27
CA GLU A 34 -1.40 -20.53 -1.51
C GLU A 34 -0.79 -21.11 -0.22
N LEU A 35 -0.61 -20.32 0.84
CA LEU A 35 0.05 -20.77 2.08
C LEU A 35 -0.74 -21.86 2.82
N GLY A 36 -2.08 -21.78 2.78
CA GLY A 36 -2.97 -22.72 3.47
C GLY A 36 -2.85 -22.74 5.01
N ASP A 37 -2.16 -21.75 5.58
CA ASP A 37 -1.96 -21.60 7.03
C ASP A 37 -2.82 -20.43 7.55
N ASP A 38 -3.93 -20.77 8.18
CA ASP A 38 -4.93 -19.82 8.66
C ASP A 38 -4.38 -18.83 9.71
N GLU A 39 -3.40 -19.23 10.53
CA GLU A 39 -2.85 -18.39 11.59
C GLU A 39 -1.98 -17.27 10.98
N ILE A 40 -1.11 -17.64 10.03
CA ILE A 40 -0.25 -16.69 9.31
C ILE A 40 -1.09 -15.74 8.44
N VAL A 41 -2.16 -16.24 7.81
CA VAL A 41 -3.09 -15.43 7.02
C VAL A 41 -3.72 -14.31 7.85
N VAL A 42 -4.13 -14.62 9.08
CA VAL A 42 -4.73 -13.63 9.99
C VAL A 42 -3.71 -12.55 10.38
N GLU A 43 -2.48 -12.93 10.74
CA GLU A 43 -1.45 -11.97 11.13
C GLU A 43 -1.10 -11.00 10.00
N ILE A 44 -0.89 -11.53 8.79
CA ILE A 44 -0.54 -10.74 7.61
C ILE A 44 -1.70 -9.83 7.19
N SER A 45 -2.95 -10.33 7.23
CA SER A 45 -4.14 -9.51 6.97
C SER A 45 -4.25 -8.33 7.94
N ALA A 46 -3.95 -8.54 9.23
CA ALA A 46 -3.92 -7.48 10.23
C ALA A 46 -2.81 -6.44 9.97
N VAL A 47 -1.69 -6.85 9.35
CA VAL A 47 -0.64 -5.92 8.90
C VAL A 47 -1.11 -5.13 7.67
N LYS A 48 -1.71 -5.77 6.66
CA LYS A 48 -2.28 -5.09 5.47
C LYS A 48 -3.26 -3.99 5.87
N ASP A 49 -4.19 -4.29 6.79
CA ASP A 49 -5.17 -3.32 7.27
C ASP A 49 -4.54 -2.13 8.00
N ARG A 50 -3.47 -2.36 8.77
CA ARG A 50 -2.73 -1.28 9.44
C ARG A 50 -2.06 -0.35 8.43
N VAL A 51 -1.44 -0.91 7.39
CA VAL A 51 -0.81 -0.11 6.32
C VAL A 51 -1.87 0.69 5.57
N ARG A 52 -3.02 0.08 5.22
CA ARG A 52 -4.14 0.78 4.59
C ARG A 52 -4.60 1.99 5.41
N LYS A 53 -4.80 1.83 6.73
CA LYS A 53 -5.20 2.93 7.63
C LYS A 53 -4.16 4.06 7.69
N VAL A 54 -2.87 3.75 7.60
CA VAL A 54 -1.82 4.78 7.54
C VAL A 54 -1.90 5.55 6.23
N ILE A 55 -2.08 4.86 5.11
CA ILE A 55 -2.24 5.50 3.79
C ILE A 55 -3.48 6.39 3.78
N GLU A 56 -4.62 5.89 4.27
CA GLU A 56 -5.87 6.66 4.40
C GLU A 56 -5.67 7.97 5.17
N LYS A 57 -4.93 7.94 6.29
CA LYS A 57 -4.60 9.13 7.09
C LYS A 57 -3.65 10.11 6.40
N LEU A 58 -2.87 9.66 5.42
CA LEU A 58 -1.98 10.54 4.65
C LEU A 58 -2.71 11.24 3.49
N ILE A 59 -3.83 10.68 3.04
CA ILE A 59 -4.63 11.22 1.93
C ILE A 59 -5.89 11.98 2.38
N SER A 60 -6.26 11.91 3.66
CA SER A 60 -7.39 12.66 4.27
C SER A 60 -6.92 13.94 4.94
#